data_AF-A0AAU0MBC7-F1
#
_entry.id   AF-A0AAU0MBC7-F1
#
_cell.length_a   1.000
_cell.length_b   1.000
_cell.length_c   1.000
_cell.angle_alpha   90.00
_cell.angle_beta   90.00
_cell.angle_gamma   90.00
#
_symmetry.space_group_name_H-M   'P 1'
#
loop_
_entity.id
_entity.type
_entity.pdbx_description
1 polymer ?
#
loop_
_entity_poly.entity_id
_entity_poly.type
_entity_poly.pdbx_seq_one_letter_code
_entity_poly.pdbx_strand_id
1 'polypeptide(L)'
;MLSVEQQVDRLLADVVPHLPEGDQSLIRSDLFDVDPDMALDDCMQFTLLAGIQLPAELLDSIEGTVQHAYDPELVERTLGWIDQHRERNRAAA
;
A
#
# COMPACT_ATOMS: atom_id res chain seq x y z
N MET A 1 3.49 13.71 8.14
CA MET A 1 3.56 12.76 7.01
C MET A 1 4.54 11.68 7.40
N LEU A 2 4.14 10.40 7.33
CA LEU A 2 5.04 9.27 7.59
C LEU A 2 6.05 9.14 6.45
N SER A 3 7.26 8.61 6.70
CA SER A 3 8.16 8.18 5.62
C SER A 3 7.60 6.95 4.90
N VAL A 4 8.13 6.63 3.70
CA VAL A 4 7.79 5.39 2.98
C VAL A 4 7.98 4.17 3.89
N GLU A 5 9.14 4.07 4.55
CA GLU A 5 9.47 2.98 5.48
C GLU A 5 8.44 2.87 6.62
N GLN A 6 8.02 3.99 7.22
CA GLN A 6 7.02 4.00 8.28
C GLN A 6 5.62 3.61 7.79
N GLN A 7 5.29 3.92 6.53
CA GLN A 7 4.03 3.51 5.90
C GLN A 7 4.02 2.01 5.65
N VAL A 8 5.13 1.48 5.14
CA VAL A 8 5.31 0.05 4.90
C VAL A 8 5.31 -0.71 6.23
N ASP A 9 6.03 -0.27 7.26
CA ASP A 9 6.00 -0.88 8.59
C ASP A 9 4.58 -0.99 9.16
N ARG A 10 3.78 0.06 8.98
CA ARG A 10 2.40 0.07 9.45
C ARG A 10 1.53 -0.90 8.66
N LEU A 11 1.67 -0.95 7.34
CA LEU A 11 0.98 -1.92 6.50
C LEU A 11 1.39 -3.35 6.87
N LEU A 12 2.67 -3.60 7.12
CA LEU A 12 3.20 -4.90 7.52
C LEU A 12 2.70 -5.36 8.90
N ALA A 13 2.54 -4.43 9.84
CA ALA A 13 2.10 -4.74 11.19
C ALA A 13 0.57 -4.92 11.26
N ASP A 14 -0.17 -4.02 10.63
CA ASP A 14 -1.61 -3.89 10.86
C ASP A 14 -2.45 -4.56 9.76
N VAL A 15 -1.87 -4.79 8.58
CA VAL A 15 -2.64 -5.19 7.39
C VAL A 15 -2.15 -6.50 6.77
N VAL A 16 -0.86 -6.63 6.49
CA VAL A 16 -0.27 -7.82 5.85
C VAL A 16 -0.57 -9.12 6.60
N PRO A 17 -0.63 -9.20 7.94
CA PRO A 17 -0.95 -10.46 8.64
C PRO A 17 -2.36 -10.99 8.32
N HIS A 18 -3.23 -10.16 7.74
CA HIS A 18 -4.59 -10.53 7.32
C HIS A 18 -4.67 -10.99 5.86
N LEU A 19 -3.56 -10.96 5.11
CA LEU A 19 -3.49 -11.44 3.73
C LEU A 19 -3.24 -12.96 3.65
N PRO A 20 -3.57 -13.62 2.54
CA PRO A 20 -3.13 -15.00 2.27
C PRO A 20 -1.60 -15.16 2.36
N GLU A 21 -1.11 -16.32 2.81
CA GLU A 21 0.34 -16.56 3.03
C GLU A 21 1.20 -16.31 1.78
N GLY A 22 0.68 -16.61 0.58
CA GLY A 22 1.38 -16.34 -0.68
C GLY A 22 1.62 -14.86 -0.92
N ASP A 23 0.60 -14.03 -0.70
CA ASP A 23 0.68 -12.58 -0.88
C ASP A 23 1.58 -11.94 0.19
N GLN A 24 1.51 -12.45 1.44
CA GLN A 24 2.44 -12.05 2.49
C GLN A 24 3.90 -12.34 2.13
N SER A 25 4.16 -13.48 1.47
CA SER A 25 5.52 -13.87 1.08
C SER A 25 6.07 -13.00 -0.04
N LEU A 26 5.23 -12.56 -0.97
CA LEU A 26 5.63 -11.66 -2.06
C LEU A 26 6.02 -10.29 -1.47
N ILE A 27 5.12 -9.65 -0.72
CA ILE A 27 5.37 -8.34 -0.09
C ILE A 27 6.64 -8.36 0.77
N ARG A 28 6.85 -9.42 1.57
CA ARG A 28 8.06 -9.55 2.40
C ARG A 28 9.34 -9.78 1.59
N SER A 29 9.24 -10.35 0.38
CA SER A 29 10.38 -10.54 -0.53
C SER A 29 10.84 -9.19 -1.09
N ASP A 30 9.90 -8.35 -1.54
CA ASP A 30 10.22 -7.03 -2.12
C ASP A 30 10.86 -6.09 -1.07
N LEU A 31 10.46 -6.23 0.20
CA LEU A 31 11.12 -5.59 1.34
C LEU A 31 12.55 -6.08 1.60
N PHE A 32 12.82 -7.35 1.34
CA PHE A 32 14.15 -7.94 1.49
C PHE A 32 15.11 -7.46 0.40
N ASP A 33 14.58 -7.10 -0.78
CA ASP A 33 15.32 -6.58 -1.93
C ASP A 33 15.58 -5.05 -1.87
N VAL A 34 15.21 -4.39 -0.75
CA VAL A 34 15.50 -2.96 -0.46
C VAL A 34 14.80 -1.99 -1.42
N ASP A 35 13.60 -2.34 -1.90
CA ASP A 35 12.75 -1.42 -2.68
C ASP A 35 11.47 -1.07 -1.89
N PRO A 36 11.52 -0.04 -1.04
CA PRO A 36 10.39 0.33 -0.20
C PRO A 36 9.23 0.92 -1.01
N ASP A 37 9.48 1.44 -2.21
CA ASP A 37 8.44 1.95 -3.09
C ASP A 37 7.72 0.79 -3.77
N MET A 38 8.42 -0.22 -4.27
CA MET A 38 7.78 -1.43 -4.78
C MET A 38 6.95 -2.13 -3.70
N ALA A 39 7.50 -2.27 -2.49
CA ALA A 39 6.79 -2.88 -1.37
C ALA A 39 5.49 -2.13 -1.00
N LEU A 40 5.50 -0.80 -1.08
CA LEU A 40 4.31 0.01 -0.85
C LEU A 40 3.27 -0.20 -1.97
N ASP A 41 3.69 -0.23 -3.23
CA ASP A 41 2.81 -0.52 -4.37
C ASP A 41 2.15 -1.91 -4.24
N ASP A 42 2.93 -2.94 -3.90
CA ASP A 42 2.44 -4.29 -3.70
C ASP A 42 1.49 -4.38 -2.51
N CYS A 43 1.80 -3.71 -1.39
CA CYS A 43 0.85 -3.59 -0.29
C CYS A 43 -0.48 -2.98 -0.76
N MET A 44 -0.45 -1.92 -1.55
CA MET A 44 -1.66 -1.30 -2.09
C MET A 44 -2.43 -2.27 -3.01
N GLN A 45 -1.74 -3.02 -3.87
CA GLN A 45 -2.36 -4.01 -4.75
C GLN A 45 -2.98 -5.18 -3.98
N PHE A 46 -2.22 -5.86 -3.13
CA PHE A 46 -2.69 -7.09 -2.46
C PHE A 46 -3.78 -6.81 -1.44
N THR A 47 -3.70 -5.70 -0.71
CA THR A 47 -4.80 -5.29 0.19
C THR A 47 -6.07 -4.96 -0.58
N LEU A 48 -5.92 -4.40 -1.79
CA LEU A 48 -7.04 -4.22 -2.69
C LEU A 48 -7.62 -5.58 -3.10
N LEU A 49 -6.81 -6.52 -3.58
CA LEU A 49 -7.29 -7.85 -4.01
C LEU A 49 -7.94 -8.65 -2.88
N ALA A 50 -7.40 -8.56 -1.66
CA ALA A 50 -7.94 -9.23 -0.48
C ALA A 50 -9.22 -8.60 0.09
N GLY A 51 -9.70 -7.49 -0.49
CA GLY A 51 -10.90 -6.81 -0.03
C GLY A 51 -10.73 -6.10 1.32
N ILE A 52 -9.50 -5.86 1.76
CA ILE A 52 -9.23 -5.17 3.02
C ILE A 52 -9.54 -3.69 2.87
N GLN A 53 -10.28 -3.13 3.85
CA GLN A 53 -10.50 -1.69 3.92
C GLN A 53 -9.32 -1.02 4.60
N LEU A 54 -8.71 -0.06 3.90
CA LEU A 54 -7.66 0.77 4.46
C LEU A 54 -8.26 2.06 5.07
N PRO A 55 -7.78 2.54 6.23
CA PRO A 55 -8.23 3.81 6.78
C PRO A 55 -7.96 4.98 5.83
N ALA A 56 -8.89 5.95 5.75
CA ALA A 56 -8.73 7.13 4.90
C ALA A 56 -7.44 7.91 5.21
N GLU A 57 -7.12 8.08 6.49
CA GLU A 57 -5.89 8.78 6.92
C GLU A 57 -4.60 8.07 6.44
N LEU A 58 -4.63 6.74 6.30
CA LEU A 58 -3.50 5.99 5.77
C LEU A 58 -3.36 6.23 4.26
N LEU A 59 -4.47 6.18 3.53
CA LEU A 59 -4.52 6.47 2.09
C LEU A 59 -4.04 7.90 1.78
N ASP A 60 -4.47 8.88 2.57
CA ASP A 60 -4.05 10.28 2.41
C ASP A 60 -2.54 10.45 2.66
N SER A 61 -2.00 9.74 3.67
CA SER A 61 -0.58 9.78 3.94
C SER A 61 0.24 9.14 2.81
N ILE A 62 -0.23 8.01 2.26
CA ILE A 62 0.45 7.31 1.17
C ILE A 62 0.39 8.14 -0.12
N GLU A 63 -0.77 8.71 -0.46
CA GLU A 63 -0.92 9.60 -1.61
C GLU A 63 0.05 10.79 -1.54
N GLY A 64 0.18 11.40 -0.36
CA GLY A 64 1.14 12.48 -0.13
C GLY A 64 2.59 12.07 -0.40
N THR A 65 2.97 10.85 -0.04
CA THR A 65 4.30 10.29 -0.33
C THR A 65 4.48 10.03 -1.83
N VAL A 66 3.52 9.34 -2.45
CA VAL A 66 3.54 8.97 -3.88
C VAL A 66 3.69 10.20 -4.78
N GLN A 67 3.05 11.32 -4.42
CA GLN A 67 3.10 12.55 -5.21
C GLN A 67 4.44 13.32 -5.12
N HIS A 68 5.27 13.08 -4.10
CA HIS A 68 6.41 13.96 -3.79
C HIS A 68 7.79 13.28 -3.71
N ALA A 69 7.85 11.99 -3.37
CA ALA A 69 9.10 11.36 -2.96
C ALA A 69 9.23 9.88 -3.40
N TYR A 70 8.48 9.50 -4.43
CA TYR A 70 8.28 8.11 -4.85
C TYR A 70 8.85 7.86 -6.24
N ASP A 71 9.18 6.62 -6.56
CA ASP A 71 9.63 6.20 -7.88
C ASP A 71 8.66 6.71 -8.98
N PRO A 72 9.10 7.58 -9.90
CA PRO A 72 8.29 8.11 -10.99
C PRO A 72 7.63 7.04 -11.85
N GLU A 73 8.24 5.86 -11.99
CA GLU A 73 7.68 4.75 -12.79
C GLU A 73 6.48 4.08 -12.11
N LEU A 74 6.36 4.22 -10.78
CA LEU A 74 5.30 3.62 -9.99
C LEU A 74 4.17 4.60 -9.66
N VAL A 75 4.40 5.91 -9.71
CA VAL A 75 3.43 6.95 -9.29
C VAL A 75 2.03 6.73 -9.86
N GLU A 76 1.89 6.61 -11.19
CA GLU A 76 0.57 6.47 -11.82
C GLU A 76 -0.13 5.18 -11.37
N ARG A 77 0.63 4.09 -11.25
CA ARG A 77 0.13 2.78 -10.84
C ARG A 77 -0.37 2.81 -9.39
N THR A 78 0.44 3.32 -8.47
CA THR A 78 0.10 3.36 -7.05
C THR A 78 -1.04 4.34 -6.76
N LEU A 79 -1.11 5.49 -7.44
CA LEU A 79 -2.26 6.39 -7.35
C LEU A 79 -3.55 5.70 -7.83
N GLY A 80 -3.47 4.91 -8.90
CA GLY A 80 -4.58 4.08 -9.37
C GLY A 80 -5.07 3.06 -8.34
N TRP A 81 -4.19 2.49 -7.52
CA TRP A 81 -4.60 1.63 -6.41
C TRP A 81 -5.30 2.42 -5.30
N ILE A 82 -4.77 3.60 -4.92
CA ILE A 82 -5.36 4.46 -3.89
C ILE A 82 -6.79 4.86 -4.26
N ASP A 83 -7.03 5.25 -5.51
CA ASP A 83 -8.37 5.61 -5.98
C ASP A 83 -9.36 4.44 -5.89
N GLN A 84 -8.92 3.23 -6.23
CA GLN A 84 -9.75 2.03 -6.11
C GLN A 84 -10.06 1.68 -4.65
N HIS A 85 -9.12 1.87 -3.73
CA HIS A 85 -9.36 1.73 -2.30
C HIS A 85 -10.39 2.73 -1.79
N ARG A 86 -10.28 4.00 -2.21
CA ARG A 86 -11.26 5.03 -1.84
C ARG A 86 -12.66 4.72 -2.37
N GLU A 87 -12.75 4.27 -3.62
CA GLU A 87 -14.03 3.89 -4.20
C GLU A 87 -14.68 2.72 -3.44
N ARG A 88 -13.89 1.70 -3.09
CA ARG A 88 -14.36 0.60 -2.26
C ARG A 88 -14.84 1.07 -0.88
N ASN A 89 -14.05 1.92 -0.22
CA ASN A 89 -14.40 2.44 1.09
C ASN A 89 -15.73 3.21 1.06
N ARG A 90 -16.00 3.96 -0.01
CA ARG A 90 -17.31 4.61 -0.23
C ARG A 90 -18.44 3.60 -0.47
N ALA A 91 -18.20 2.54 -1.22
CA ALA A 91 -19.21 1.52 -1.53
C ALA A 91 -19.60 0.64 -0.31
N ALA A 92 -18.75 0.59 0.71
CA ALA A 92 -18.96 -0.19 1.94
C ALA A 92 -19.51 0.65 3.12
N ALA A 93 -19.66 1.97 2.96
CA ALA A 93 -20.23 2.90 3.94
C ALA A 93 -21.74 3.09 3.73
#